data_AF-A0A392W2V4-F1
#
_entry.id   AF-A0A392W2V4-F1
#
_cell.length_a   1.000
_cell.length_b   1.000
_cell.length_c   1.000
_cell.angle_alpha   90.00
_cell.angle_beta   90.00
_cell.angle_gamma   90.00
#
_symmetry.space_group_name_H-M   'P 1'
#
loop_
_entity.id
_entity.type
_entity.pdbx_description
1 polymer ?
#
loop_
_entity_poly.entity_id
_entity_poly.type
_entity_poly.pdbx_seq_one_letter_code
_entity_poly.pdbx_strand_id
1 'polypeptide(L)' 'RKSTVLTHFTAVDSLLALSPSLAAAGANDFSGLQILDLENGYVKDTLNWENVTKSGSTVQAIGSSPEQ' A
#
# COMPACT_ATOMS: atom_id res chain seq x y z
N ARG A 1 1.22 6.40 -21.99
CA ARG A 1 2.45 5.65 -21.65
C ARG A 1 2.07 4.71 -20.50
N LYS A 2 2.28 3.39 -20.62
CA LYS A 2 2.01 2.47 -19.48
C LYS A 2 3.21 2.51 -18.55
N SER A 3 2.98 2.75 -17.27
CA SER A 3 3.99 2.71 -16.21
C SER A 3 3.68 1.52 -15.30
N THR A 4 4.70 0.91 -14.73
CA THR A 4 4.56 -0.23 -13.82
C THR A 4 5.44 0.03 -12.60
N VAL A 5 4.89 -0.22 -11.42
CA VAL A 5 5.61 -0.13 -10.15
C VAL A 5 5.85 -1.54 -9.66
N LEU A 6 7.11 -1.87 -9.37
CA LEU A 6 7.43 -3.13 -8.69
C LEU A 6 7.23 -2.93 -7.19
N THR A 7 6.30 -3.68 -6.60
CA THR A 7 6.05 -3.69 -5.16
C THR A 7 6.87 -4.79 -4.49
N HIS A 8 6.95 -4.77 -3.16
CA HIS A 8 7.53 -5.89 -2.41
C HIS A 8 6.54 -7.04 -2.18
N PHE A 9 5.31 -6.92 -2.66
CA PHE A 9 4.26 -7.90 -2.42
C PHE A 9 4.30 -9.00 -3.48
N THR A 10 4.04 -10.24 -3.06
CA THR A 10 3.84 -11.33 -4.02
C THR A 10 2.55 -11.15 -4.80
N ALA A 11 1.52 -10.62 -4.14
CA ALA A 11 0.24 -10.24 -4.71
C ALA A 11 -0.29 -8.97 -4.04
N VAL A 12 -0.99 -8.12 -4.79
CA VAL A 12 -1.70 -6.96 -4.23
C VAL A 12 -3.13 -7.38 -3.93
N ASP A 13 -3.51 -7.40 -2.65
CA ASP A 13 -4.85 -7.79 -2.22
C ASP A 13 -5.79 -6.58 -2.10
N SER A 14 -5.25 -5.42 -1.75
CA SER A 14 -6.01 -4.17 -1.63
C SER A 14 -5.26 -3.00 -2.24
N LEU A 15 -5.98 -2.13 -2.94
CA LEU A 15 -5.43 -0.95 -3.60
C LEU A 15 -6.41 0.22 -3.49
N LEU A 16 -5.91 1.39 -3.11
CA LEU A 16 -6.68 2.63 -3.05
C LEU A 16 -5.90 3.77 -3.70
N ALA A 17 -6.51 4.47 -4.65
CA ALA A 17 -5.96 5.72 -5.18
C ALA A 17 -6.13 6.83 -4.14
N LEU A 18 -5.02 7.41 -3.66
CA LEU A 18 -5.02 8.56 -2.75
C LEU A 18 -5.06 9.88 -3.53
N SER A 19 -4.42 9.89 -4.70
CA SER A 19 -4.42 10.98 -5.67
C SER A 19 -4.15 10.40 -7.07
N PRO A 20 -4.18 11.21 -8.16
CA PRO A 20 -3.80 10.73 -9.48
C PRO A 20 -2.37 10.17 -9.57
N SER A 21 -1.46 10.58 -8.70
CA SER A 21 -0.05 10.14 -8.69
C SER A 21 0.31 9.21 -7.52
N LEU A 22 -0.60 8.99 -6.57
CA LEU A 22 -0.34 8.20 -5.37
C LEU A 22 -1.39 7.12 -5.15
N ALA A 23 -0.93 5.92 -4.82
CA ALA A 23 -1.79 4.83 -4.38
C ALA A 23 -1.26 4.19 -3.11
N ALA A 24 -2.18 3.73 -2.26
CA ALA A 24 -1.89 2.85 -1.14
C ALA A 24 -2.17 1.41 -1.56
N ALA A 25 -1.23 0.51 -1.31
CA ALA A 25 -1.35 -0.91 -1.62
C ALA A 25 -1.06 -1.76 -0.38
N GLY A 26 -1.87 -2.80 -0.19
CA GLY A 26 -1.74 -3.76 0.89
C GLY A 26 -1.75 -5.20 0.38
N ALA A 27 -1.14 -6.08 1.16
CA ALA A 27 -1.07 -7.51 0.87
C ALA A 27 -1.28 -8.33 2.15
N ASN A 28 -1.78 -9.56 1.96
CA ASN A 28 -2.06 -10.53 3.00
C ASN A 28 -0.81 -11.29 3.47
N ASP A 29 0.31 -11.16 2.75
CA ASP A 29 1.61 -11.72 3.12
C ASP A 29 2.60 -10.67 3.64
N PHE A 30 2.17 -9.40 3.74
CA PHE A 30 2.99 -8.29 4.21
C PHE A 30 2.38 -7.59 5.43
N SER A 31 3.20 -7.36 6.46
CA SER A 31 2.76 -6.73 7.72
C SER A 31 2.86 -5.21 7.67
N GLY A 32 2.11 -4.61 6.75
CA GLY A 32 2.21 -3.18 6.48
C GLY A 32 1.45 -2.73 5.24
N LEU A 33 1.67 -1.48 4.86
CA LEU A 33 1.11 -0.82 3.68
C LEU A 33 2.23 -0.15 2.89
N GLN A 34 2.19 -0.22 1.56
CA GLN A 34 3.09 0.53 0.70
C GLN A 34 2.38 1.73 0.07
N ILE A 35 3.03 2.89 0.10
CA ILE A 35 2.63 4.06 -0.67
C ILE A 35 3.42 4.05 -1.97
N LEU A 36 2.72 4.05 -3.09
CA LEU A 36 3.28 3.95 -4.43
C LEU A 36 3.26 5.32 -5.11
N ASP A 37 4.39 5.73 -5.68
CA ASP A 37 4.46 6.85 -6.62
C ASP A 37 4.26 6.30 -8.03
N LEU A 38 3.08 6.56 -8.59
CA LEU A 38 2.67 6.06 -9.90
C LEU A 38 3.30 6.85 -11.06
N GLU A 39 3.74 8.08 -10.80
CA GLU A 39 4.37 8.96 -11.79
C GLU A 39 5.84 8.57 -11.99
N ASN A 40 6.57 8.42 -10.89
CA ASN A 40 7.98 8.09 -10.89
C ASN A 40 8.27 6.58 -10.88
N GLY A 41 7.28 5.76 -10.54
CA GLY A 41 7.34 4.31 -10.71
C GLY A 41 8.01 3.54 -9.58
N TYR A 42 7.99 4.06 -8.35
CA TYR A 42 8.69 3.44 -7.20
C TYR A 42 7.84 3.45 -5.92
N VAL A 43 8.23 2.63 -4.95
CA VAL A 43 7.63 2.63 -3.60
C VAL A 43 8.11 3.88 -2.86
N LYS A 44 7.20 4.83 -2.65
CA LYS A 44 7.47 6.09 -1.97
C LYS A 44 7.69 5.91 -0.48
N ASP A 45 6.88 5.06 0.16
CA ASP A 45 6.96 4.81 1.59
C ASP A 45 6.43 3.41 1.95
N THR A 46 6.84 2.89 3.11
CA THR A 46 6.37 1.63 3.67
C THR A 46 6.01 1.82 5.13
N LEU A 47 4.72 1.73 5.44
CA LEU A 47 4.19 1.76 6.79
C LEU A 47 4.21 0.33 7.33
N ASN A 48 5.06 0.07 8.32
CA ASN A 48 5.12 -1.22 9.01
C ASN A 48 4.28 -1.16 10.29
N TRP A 49 3.54 -2.22 10.59
CA TRP A 49 2.87 -2.37 11.88
C TRP A 49 3.60 -3.37 12.76
N GLU A 50 3.91 -2.95 13.98
CA GLU A 50 4.17 -3.87 15.07
C GLU A 50 2.91 -3.96 15.93
N ASN A 51 2.30 -5.15 16.00
CA ASN A 51 1.18 -5.38 16.89
C ASN A 51 1.69 -5.74 18.30
N VAL A 52 0.90 -5.41 19.32
CA VAL A 52 1.09 -5.78 20.73
C VAL A 52 1.31 -7.28 20.92
N THR A 53 0.74 -8.12 20.04
CA THR A 53 0.91 -9.58 20.03
C THR A 53 2.23 -10.07 19.40
N LYS A 54 3.04 -9.17 18.83
CA LYS A 54 4.22 -9.51 17.99
C LYS A 54 3.90 -10.41 16.79
N SER A 55 2.62 -10.54 16.43
CA SER A 55 2.20 -11.22 15.20
C SER A 55 2.10 -10.20 14.07
N GLY A 56 2.51 -10.60 12.88
CA GLY A 56 2.30 -9.81 11.66
C GLY A 56 0.81 -9.45 11.50
N SER A 57 0.53 -8.18 11.23
CA SER A 57 -0.83 -7.70 10.95
C SER A 57 -0.88 -7.20 9.52
N THR A 58 -1.78 -7.75 8.71
CA THR A 58 -1.83 -7.56 7.25
C THR A 58 -3.00 -6.67 6.86
N VAL A 59 -2.96 -6.06 5.67
CA VAL A 59 -4.06 -5.23 5.17
C VAL A 59 -5.06 -6.06 4.40
N GLN A 60 -6.31 -6.04 4.85
CA GLN A 60 -7.42 -6.66 4.13
C GLN A 60 -8.21 -5.66 3.27
N ALA A 61 -8.31 -4.40 3.72
CA ALA A 61 -9.03 -3.35 3.02
C ALA A 61 -8.45 -1.97 3.35
N ILE A 62 -8.62 -1.03 2.43
CA ILE A 62 -8.20 0.36 2.57
C ILE A 62 -9.40 1.23 2.18
N GLY A 63 -9.70 2.23 2.99
CA GLY A 63 -10.74 3.22 2.71
C GLY A 63 -10.24 4.63 2.93
N SER A 64 -10.80 5.57 2.18
CA SER A 64 -10.62 7.01 2.42
C SER A 64 -11.99 7.68 2.42
N SER A 65 -12.08 8.77 3.16
CA SER A 65 -13.16 9.75 3.06
C SER A 65 -12.56 11.09 2.66
N PRO A 66 -13.31 11.96 1.97
CA PRO A 66 -12.97 13.37 1.95
C PRO A 66 -12.84 13.88 3.39
N GLU A 67 -11.84 14.70 3.66
CA GLU A 67 -11.80 15.50 4.89
C GLU A 67 -13.06 16.38 4.90
N GLN A 68 -13.83 16.36 5.99
CA GLN A 68 -14.99 17.25 6.19
C GLN A 68 -14.53 18.66 6.57
#